data_AF-A0A971WZ48-F1
#
_entry.id   AF-A0A971WZ48-F1
#
_cell.length_a   1.000
_cell.length_b   1.000
_cell.length_c   1.000
_cell.angle_alpha   90.00
_cell.angle_beta   90.00
_cell.angle_gamma   90.00
#
_symmetry.space_group_name_H-M   'P 1'
#
loop_
_entity.id
_entity.type
_entity.pdbx_description
1 polymer ?
#
loop_
_entity_poly.entity_id
_entity_poly.type
_entity_poly.pdbx_seq_one_letter_code
_entity_poly.pdbx_strand_id
1 'polypeptide(L)'
;MQRTLVILSLSLLASVTTHAEVLRIPISQQGQNTVQLPSHGDQQAQVLQRYGEPDKRHPSVGQPPISRWDYPNFTVYFERSTVVSSVQKHRPDHAPAP
;
A
#
# COMPACT_ATOMS: atom_id res chain seq x y z
N MET A 1 -1.10 56.34 -35.50
CA MET A 1 -0.40 55.09 -35.88
C MET A 1 0.54 54.55 -34.79
N GLN A 2 1.19 55.38 -33.97
CA GLN A 2 2.05 54.91 -32.85
C GLN A 2 1.31 54.10 -31.78
N ARG A 3 0.09 54.50 -31.40
CA ARG A 3 -0.72 53.84 -30.36
C ARG A 3 -1.20 52.45 -30.77
N THR A 4 -1.51 52.26 -32.06
CA THR A 4 -1.93 50.96 -32.59
C THR A 4 -0.77 49.97 -32.66
N LEU A 5 0.46 50.45 -32.95
CA LEU A 5 1.63 49.60 -33.00
C LEU A 5 1.99 49.05 -31.60
N VAL A 6 1.91 49.89 -30.56
CA VAL A 6 2.21 49.48 -29.16
C VAL A 6 1.21 48.45 -28.63
N ILE A 7 -0.07 48.56 -28.99
CA ILE A 7 -1.11 47.61 -28.55
C ILE A 7 -0.92 46.24 -29.22
N LEU A 8 -0.46 46.21 -30.48
CA LEU A 8 -0.16 44.98 -31.21
C LEU A 8 1.11 44.29 -30.69
N SER A 9 2.12 45.07 -30.29
CA SER A 9 3.34 44.53 -29.65
C SER A 9 3.04 43.92 -28.28
N LEU A 10 2.15 44.53 -27.50
CA LEU A 10 1.86 44.08 -26.13
C LEU A 10 1.02 42.79 -26.08
N SER A 11 0.23 42.53 -27.13
CA SER A 11 -0.58 41.32 -27.23
C SER A 11 0.22 40.07 -27.64
N LEU A 12 1.38 40.25 -28.28
CA LEU A 12 2.20 39.12 -28.77
C LEU A 12 3.08 38.48 -27.69
N LEU A 13 3.34 39.16 -26.56
CA LEU A 13 4.24 38.66 -25.50
C LEU A 13 3.55 37.81 -24.42
N ALA A 14 2.22 37.72 -24.41
CA ALA A 14 1.50 37.24 -23.22
C ALA A 14 1.02 35.77 -23.27
N SER A 15 1.30 35.01 -24.32
CA SER A 15 0.62 33.71 -24.55
C SER A 15 1.54 32.49 -24.61
N VAL A 16 2.49 32.38 -23.68
CA VAL A 16 3.19 31.10 -23.44
C VAL A 16 2.49 30.33 -22.32
N THR A 17 1.56 29.44 -22.68
CA THR A 17 0.94 28.51 -21.72
C THR A 17 1.83 27.27 -21.57
N THR A 18 2.46 27.11 -20.40
CA THR A 18 3.22 25.91 -20.06
C THR A 18 2.27 24.82 -19.60
N HIS A 19 2.35 23.64 -20.23
CA HIS A 19 1.56 22.47 -19.84
C HIS A 19 2.45 21.50 -19.04
N ALA A 20 2.05 21.18 -17.82
CA ALA A 20 2.69 20.16 -17.00
C ALA A 20 1.88 18.86 -17.09
N GLU A 21 2.52 17.78 -17.54
CA GLU A 21 1.90 16.46 -17.59
C GLU A 21 2.03 15.77 -16.23
N VAL A 22 0.88 15.39 -15.65
CA VAL A 22 0.84 14.62 -14.41
C VAL A 22 0.72 13.14 -14.78
N LEU A 23 1.87 12.46 -14.84
CA LEU A 23 1.91 11.01 -14.96
C LEU A 23 1.47 10.38 -13.63
N ARG A 24 0.22 9.94 -13.55
CA ARG A 24 -0.26 9.13 -12.43
C ARG A 24 0.17 7.70 -12.66
N ILE A 25 1.13 7.21 -11.87
CA ILE A 25 1.42 5.79 -11.79
C ILE A 25 0.21 5.15 -11.11
N PRO A 26 -0.60 4.33 -11.80
CA PRO A 26 -1.65 3.60 -11.12
C PRO A 26 -0.96 2.70 -10.09
N ILE A 27 -1.36 2.80 -8.83
CA ILE A 27 -1.08 1.73 -7.89
C ILE A 27 -1.76 0.50 -8.49
N SER A 28 -0.97 -0.40 -9.09
CA SER A 28 -1.45 -1.69 -9.53
C SER A 28 -2.21 -2.28 -8.34
N GLN A 29 -3.51 -2.55 -8.53
CA GLN A 29 -4.31 -3.23 -7.51
C GLN A 29 -3.67 -4.60 -7.30
N GLN A 30 -2.74 -4.69 -6.35
CA GLN A 30 -2.08 -5.92 -5.96
C GLN A 30 -3.16 -6.92 -5.55
N GLY A 31 -3.50 -7.80 -6.50
CA GLY A 31 -4.39 -8.93 -6.33
C GLY A 31 -5.76 -8.60 -5.73
N GLN A 32 -6.79 -8.50 -6.57
CA GLN A 32 -8.20 -8.54 -6.15
C GLN A 32 -8.64 -9.92 -5.60
N ASN A 33 -7.77 -10.59 -4.85
CA ASN A 33 -8.13 -11.70 -4.00
C ASN A 33 -7.97 -11.21 -2.56
N THR A 34 -8.93 -10.39 -2.14
CA THR A 34 -8.96 -9.80 -0.79
C THR A 34 -9.28 -10.90 0.19
N VAL A 35 -8.27 -11.69 0.56
CA VAL A 35 -8.33 -12.46 1.80
C VAL A 35 -8.61 -11.45 2.89
N GLN A 36 -9.78 -11.53 3.53
CA GLN A 36 -10.06 -10.69 4.68
C GLN A 36 -8.97 -10.97 5.70
N LEU A 37 -8.16 -9.96 6.01
CA LEU A 37 -7.08 -10.08 6.97
C LEU A 37 -7.64 -9.84 8.38
N PRO A 38 -7.01 -10.41 9.43
CA PRO A 38 -7.28 -9.97 10.79
C PRO A 38 -7.15 -8.46 10.93
N SER A 39 -8.11 -7.83 11.58
CA SER A 39 -8.12 -6.39 11.79
C SER A 39 -7.20 -6.03 12.95
N HIS A 40 -6.64 -4.81 12.93
CA HIS A 40 -5.93 -4.26 14.08
C HIS A 40 -6.85 -4.28 15.31
N GLY A 41 -6.37 -4.80 16.44
CA GLY A 41 -7.16 -4.94 17.67
C GLY A 41 -7.85 -6.29 17.88
N ASP A 42 -7.95 -7.13 16.84
CA ASP A 42 -8.50 -8.48 16.98
C ASP A 42 -7.66 -9.28 18.00
N GLN A 43 -8.30 -10.18 18.75
CA GLN A 43 -7.61 -11.04 19.70
C GLN A 43 -7.09 -12.32 19.03
N GLN A 44 -5.98 -12.88 19.52
CA GLN A 44 -5.44 -14.16 19.04
C GLN A 44 -6.52 -15.27 18.97
N ALA A 45 -7.40 -15.36 19.97
CA ALA A 45 -8.50 -16.31 19.99
C ALA A 45 -9.49 -16.09 18.82
N GLN A 46 -9.80 -14.84 18.47
CA GLN A 46 -10.67 -14.52 17.34
C GLN A 46 -10.00 -14.85 16.01
N VAL A 47 -8.69 -14.62 15.90
CA VAL A 47 -7.90 -15.01 14.73
C VAL A 47 -7.91 -16.54 14.56
N LEU A 48 -7.67 -17.30 15.63
CA LEU A 48 -7.76 -18.77 15.59
C LEU A 48 -9.17 -19.24 15.22
N GLN A 49 -10.20 -18.62 15.78
CA GLN A 49 -11.59 -18.99 15.48
C GLN A 49 -11.95 -18.74 14.01
N ARG A 50 -11.46 -17.64 13.42
CA ARG A 50 -11.82 -17.25 12.04
C ARG A 50 -10.93 -17.92 10.98
N TYR A 51 -9.64 -18.09 11.26
CA TYR A 51 -8.64 -18.52 10.27
C TYR A 51 -8.03 -19.89 10.57
N GLY A 52 -8.33 -20.48 11.73
CA GLY A 52 -7.73 -21.74 12.18
C GLY A 52 -6.28 -21.59 12.67
N GLU A 53 -5.61 -22.73 12.79
CA GLU A 53 -4.21 -22.79 13.21
C GLU A 53 -3.29 -22.25 12.11
N PRO A 54 -2.29 -21.41 12.46
CA PRO A 54 -1.27 -20.97 11.51
C PRO A 54 -0.30 -22.10 11.14
N ASP A 55 0.33 -22.01 9.98
CA ASP A 55 1.38 -22.94 9.55
C ASP A 55 2.58 -22.88 10.49
N LYS A 56 2.87 -21.67 11.02
CA LYS A 56 3.99 -21.45 11.94
C LYS A 56 3.70 -20.34 12.93
N ARG A 57 4.01 -20.58 14.20
CA ARG A 57 4.07 -19.55 15.25
C ARG A 57 5.52 -19.25 15.60
N HIS A 58 5.91 -17.99 15.53
CA HIS A 58 7.23 -17.53 15.96
C HIS A 58 7.14 -17.03 17.40
N PRO A 59 8.17 -17.27 18.23
CA PRO A 59 8.20 -16.79 19.60
C PRO A 59 8.17 -15.26 19.64
N SER A 60 7.68 -14.71 20.75
CA SER A 60 7.70 -13.27 20.97
C SER A 60 9.11 -12.73 21.15
N VAL A 61 9.40 -11.56 20.58
CA VAL A 61 10.68 -10.86 20.72
C VAL A 61 10.46 -9.40 21.16
N GLY A 62 11.43 -8.85 21.92
CA GLY A 62 11.47 -7.44 22.30
C GLY A 62 10.56 -7.02 23.48
N GLN A 63 10.58 -5.71 23.75
CA GLN A 63 9.69 -5.01 24.67
C GLN A 63 9.08 -3.81 23.94
N PRO A 64 7.75 -3.73 23.74
CA PRO A 64 6.74 -4.72 24.12
C PRO A 64 6.91 -6.04 23.32
N PRO A 65 6.43 -7.17 23.85
CA PRO A 65 6.63 -8.47 23.21
C PRO A 65 5.77 -8.59 21.94
N ILE A 66 6.44 -8.73 20.79
CA ILE A 66 5.78 -8.94 19.49
C ILE A 66 5.96 -10.39 19.06
N SER A 67 4.86 -11.09 18.81
CA SER A 67 4.84 -12.44 18.21
C SER A 67 4.32 -12.38 16.78
N ARG A 68 4.72 -13.36 15.96
CA ARG A 68 4.33 -13.45 14.55
C ARG A 68 3.76 -14.82 14.25
N TRP A 69 2.61 -14.89 13.61
CA TRP A 69 2.05 -16.13 13.07
C TRP A 69 1.98 -16.06 11.54
N ASP A 70 2.43 -17.12 10.88
CA ASP A 70 2.41 -17.25 9.44
C ASP A 70 1.26 -18.18 9.02
N TYR A 71 0.35 -17.66 8.20
CA TYR A 71 -0.68 -18.40 7.49
C TYR A 71 -0.27 -18.63 6.03
N PRO A 72 -0.99 -19.45 5.25
CA PRO A 72 -0.62 -19.72 3.85
C PRO A 72 -0.50 -18.45 3.00
N ASN A 73 -1.45 -17.52 3.15
CA ASN A 73 -1.59 -16.34 2.29
C ASN A 73 -1.21 -15.01 2.96
N PHE A 74 -0.99 -15.00 4.28
CA PHE A 74 -0.70 -13.78 5.03
C PHE A 74 0.09 -14.10 6.30
N THR A 75 0.62 -13.06 6.93
CA THR A 75 1.29 -13.11 8.23
C THR A 75 0.64 -12.09 9.13
N VAL A 76 0.39 -12.46 10.39
CA VAL A 76 -0.18 -11.57 11.40
C VAL A 76 0.79 -11.40 12.57
N TYR A 77 0.88 -10.17 13.06
CA TYR A 77 1.73 -9.77 14.16
C TYR A 77 0.86 -9.40 15.36
N PHE A 78 1.24 -9.86 16.54
CA PHE A 78 0.54 -9.57 17.78
C PHE A 78 1.48 -8.92 18.79
N GLU A 79 1.01 -7.87 19.44
CA GLU A 79 1.56 -7.46 20.72
C GLU A 79 0.77 -8.17 21.82
N ARG A 80 1.45 -8.98 22.64
CA ARG A 80 0.79 -9.90 23.59
C ARG A 80 -0.25 -10.77 22.87
N SER A 81 -1.54 -10.52 23.08
CA SER A 81 -2.68 -11.24 22.47
C SER A 81 -3.43 -10.44 21.41
N THR A 82 -3.02 -9.21 21.11
CA THR A 82 -3.76 -8.27 20.25
C THR A 82 -3.06 -8.08 18.92
N VAL A 83 -3.80 -8.16 17.81
CA VAL A 83 -3.26 -7.91 16.46
C VAL A 83 -2.80 -6.46 16.35
N VAL A 84 -1.55 -6.28 15.92
CA VAL A 84 -0.97 -4.96 15.60
C VAL A 84 -0.80 -4.76 14.09
N SER A 85 -0.63 -5.84 13.31
CA SER A 85 -0.53 -5.73 11.85
C SER A 85 -0.80 -7.06 11.16
N SER A 86 -1.36 -6.99 9.97
CA SER A 86 -1.59 -8.14 9.09
C SER A 86 -1.04 -7.82 7.71
N VAL A 87 -0.17 -8.68 7.18
CA VAL A 87 0.55 -8.47 5.93
C VAL A 87 0.23 -9.61 4.98
N GLN A 88 -0.33 -9.31 3.81
CA GLN A 88 -0.54 -10.30 2.77
C GLN A 88 0.80 -10.71 2.16
N LYS A 89 1.00 -12.01 1.92
CA LYS A 89 2.22 -12.50 1.25
C LYS A 89 2.13 -12.15 -0.22
N HIS A 90 3.06 -11.35 -0.71
CA HIS A 90 3.19 -11.10 -2.14
C HIS A 90 3.71 -12.36 -2.83
N ARG A 91 2.94 -12.91 -3.76
CA ARG A 91 3.45 -13.87 -4.73
C ARG A 91 3.89 -13.06 -5.95
N PRO A 92 5.19 -13.01 -6.29
CA PRO A 92 5.61 -12.37 -7.52
C PRO A 92 5.06 -13.18 -8.71
N ASP A 93 4.22 -12.55 -9.52
CA ASP A 93 3.62 -13.17 -10.71
C ASP A 93 4.61 -13.30 -11.89
N HIS A 94 5.83 -12.78 -11.73
CA HIS A 94 6.91 -12.88 -12.72
C HIS A 94 8.03 -13.76 -12.17
N ALA A 95 8.17 -14.97 -12.72
CA ALA A 95 9.41 -15.72 -12.60
C ALA A 95 10.55 -14.88 -13.21
N PRO A 96 11.72 -14.73 -12.56
CA PRO A 96 12.85 -14.09 -13.21
C PRO A 96 13.13 -14.81 -14.53
N ALA A 97 13.17 -14.07 -15.63
CA ALA A 97 13.56 -14.61 -16.93
C ALA A 97 14.94 -15.30 -16.80
N PRO A 98 15.13 -16.46 -17.47
CA PRO A 98 16.37 -17.24 -17.37
C PRO A 98 17.60 -16.48 -17.85
#